data_AF-A0A2U3KYY4-F1
#
_entry.id   AF-A0A2U3KYY4-F1
#
_cell.length_a   1.000
_cell.length_b   1.000
_cell.length_c   1.000
_cell.angle_alpha   90.00
_cell.angle_beta   90.00
_cell.angle_gamma   90.00
#
_symmetry.space_group_name_H-M   'P 1'
#
loop_
_entity.id
_entity.type
_entity.pdbx_description
1 polymer ?
#
loop_
_entity_poly.entity_id
_entity_poly.type
_entity_poly.pdbx_seq_one_letter_code
_entity_poly.pdbx_strand_id
1 'polypeptide(L)'
;MPMPVFKLIGDLSVDTGTWFRSMNEKVQSWIHTDKVFRVEEDEERMDNALAEEIYELERCIECGCCVAACGKANMAPEGFMGATAFNRIARFMMDPRDQRSTDEYFEVVGNDEGIFGCLGLLGCEDTCPKKIPLQDQLGILRRKMGFSQVKHLFKTLIPGGHSHVGTKSM
;
A
#
# COMPACT_ATOMS: atom_id res chain seq x y z
N MET A 1 -24.12 3.03 -15.93
CA MET A 1 -23.10 2.00 -16.20
C MET A 1 -22.56 1.51 -14.86
N PRO A 2 -22.30 0.20 -14.69
CA PRO A 2 -21.64 -0.34 -13.50
C PRO A 2 -20.24 0.25 -13.32
N MET A 3 -19.64 0.10 -12.14
CA MET A 3 -18.28 0.59 -11.89
C MET A 3 -17.28 -0.09 -12.85
N PRO A 4 -16.47 0.67 -13.61
CA PRO A 4 -15.44 0.09 -14.46
C PRO A 4 -14.30 -0.52 -13.61
N VAL A 5 -13.33 -1.15 -14.28
CA VAL A 5 -12.19 -1.91 -13.68
C VAL A 5 -12.61 -3.24 -13.04
N PHE A 6 -13.74 -3.28 -12.34
CA PHE A 6 -14.22 -4.48 -11.68
C PHE A 6 -14.92 -5.44 -12.64
N LYS A 7 -14.84 -6.74 -12.33
CA LYS A 7 -15.53 -7.80 -13.10
C LYS A 7 -17.05 -7.60 -12.99
N LEU A 8 -17.72 -7.45 -14.13
CA LEU A 8 -19.18 -7.36 -14.21
C LEU A 8 -19.82 -8.72 -13.88
N ILE A 9 -20.78 -8.72 -12.96
CA ILE A 9 -21.63 -9.89 -12.66
C ILE A 9 -22.92 -9.78 -13.48
N GLY A 10 -23.60 -8.64 -13.39
CA GLY A 10 -24.85 -8.34 -14.09
C GLY A 10 -25.45 -7.01 -13.65
N ASP A 11 -26.12 -6.32 -14.55
CA ASP A 11 -26.72 -4.99 -14.33
C ASP A 11 -25.75 -3.96 -13.74
N LEU A 12 -25.91 -3.63 -12.46
CA LEU A 12 -25.06 -2.71 -11.70
C LEU A 12 -24.15 -3.44 -10.69
N SER A 13 -24.24 -4.77 -10.62
CA SER A 13 -23.45 -5.61 -9.74
C SER A 13 -22.08 -5.93 -10.35
N VAL A 14 -21.03 -5.62 -9.60
CA VAL A 14 -19.63 -5.92 -9.95
C VAL A 14 -18.93 -6.57 -8.77
N ASP A 15 -17.89 -7.36 -9.05
CA ASP A 15 -17.09 -8.02 -8.02
C ASP A 15 -15.94 -7.13 -7.55
N THR A 16 -16.21 -6.27 -6.57
CA THR A 16 -15.16 -5.50 -5.87
C THR A 16 -14.41 -6.38 -4.87
N GLY A 17 -15.08 -7.32 -4.22
CA GLY A 17 -14.53 -8.11 -3.11
C GLY A 17 -13.31 -8.93 -3.50
N THR A 18 -13.39 -9.66 -4.62
CA THR A 18 -12.24 -10.45 -5.12
C THR A 18 -11.06 -9.55 -5.50
N TRP A 19 -11.34 -8.39 -6.09
CA TRP A 19 -10.31 -7.41 -6.46
C TRP A 19 -9.60 -6.86 -5.22
N PHE A 20 -10.35 -6.44 -4.19
CA PHE A 20 -9.78 -5.94 -2.94
C PHE A 20 -9.01 -7.02 -2.19
N ARG A 21 -9.51 -8.26 -2.19
CA ARG A 21 -8.79 -9.40 -1.61
C ARG A 21 -7.43 -9.59 -2.28
N SER A 22 -7.38 -9.58 -3.61
CA SER A 22 -6.12 -9.70 -4.36
C SER A 22 -5.16 -8.55 -4.07
N MET A 23 -5.65 -7.30 -4.04
CA MET A 23 -4.85 -6.13 -3.69
C MET A 23 -4.31 -6.23 -2.26
N ASN A 24 -5.15 -6.63 -1.29
CA ASN A 24 -4.77 -6.82 0.11
C ASN A 24 -3.69 -7.90 0.29
N GLU A 25 -3.75 -8.98 -0.50
CA GLU A 25 -2.71 -10.00 -0.53
C GLU A 25 -1.41 -9.45 -1.13
N LYS A 26 -1.47 -8.72 -2.24
CA LYS A 26 -0.31 -8.09 -2.88
C LYS A 26 0.43 -7.14 -1.92
N VAL A 27 -0.31 -6.28 -1.19
CA VAL A 27 0.30 -5.33 -0.24
C VAL A 27 0.59 -5.91 1.14
N GLN A 28 0.28 -7.19 1.33
CA GLN A 28 0.37 -7.89 2.60
C GLN A 28 -0.30 -7.09 3.73
N SER A 29 -1.61 -6.91 3.59
CA SER A 29 -2.42 -6.04 4.42
C SER A 29 -2.72 -6.61 5.81
N TRP A 30 -1.68 -6.85 6.59
CA TRP A 30 -1.72 -7.27 7.98
C TRP A 30 -0.48 -6.73 8.69
N ILE A 31 -0.49 -6.78 10.03
CA ILE A 31 0.69 -6.40 10.82
C ILE A 31 1.77 -7.46 10.64
N HIS A 32 2.97 -7.03 10.28
CA HIS A 32 4.17 -7.87 10.26
C HIS A 32 4.95 -7.63 11.54
N THR A 33 5.07 -8.63 12.40
CA THR A 33 5.86 -8.52 13.61
C THR A 33 6.41 -9.88 14.04
N ASP A 34 7.63 -9.86 14.58
CA ASP A 34 8.25 -11.02 15.24
C ASP A 34 7.84 -11.13 16.73
N LYS A 35 7.07 -10.16 17.25
CA LYS A 35 6.61 -10.19 18.63
C LYS A 35 5.57 -11.29 18.82
N VAL A 36 5.75 -12.10 19.86
CA VAL A 36 4.79 -13.13 20.26
C VAL A 36 3.62 -12.47 20.97
N PHE A 37 2.42 -12.58 20.40
CA PHE A 37 1.20 -12.11 21.04
C PHE A 37 0.83 -13.01 22.22
N ARG A 38 0.57 -12.39 23.38
CA ARG A 38 0.12 -13.06 24.60
C ARG A 38 -1.14 -12.37 25.10
N VAL A 39 -2.22 -13.14 25.26
CA VAL A 39 -3.56 -12.60 25.52
C VAL A 39 -3.68 -12.06 26.94
N GLU A 40 -2.89 -12.60 27.86
CA GLU A 40 -2.91 -12.28 29.28
C GLU A 40 -2.04 -11.06 29.64
N GLU A 41 -1.23 -10.57 28.70
CA GLU A 41 -0.39 -9.38 28.88
C GLU A 41 -1.17 -8.12 28.49
N ASP A 42 -0.95 -7.02 29.23
CA ASP A 42 -1.50 -5.71 28.87
C ASP A 42 -0.98 -5.29 27.48
N GLU A 43 -1.80 -4.51 26.75
CA GLU A 43 -1.40 -4.02 25.45
C GLU A 43 -0.20 -3.05 25.53
N GLU A 44 0.62 -3.05 24.48
CA GLU A 44 1.64 -2.01 24.33
C GLU A 44 0.97 -0.65 24.17
N ARG A 45 1.31 0.28 25.07
CA ARG A 45 0.74 1.63 25.06
C ARG A 45 1.09 2.35 23.76
N MET A 46 0.09 2.95 23.14
CA MET A 46 0.22 3.83 21.97
C MET A 46 -0.26 5.23 22.35
N ASP A 47 0.41 6.24 21.81
CA ASP A 47 -0.08 7.61 21.92
C ASP A 47 -1.42 7.77 21.19
N ASN A 48 -2.36 8.52 21.79
CA ASN A 48 -3.70 8.66 21.23
C ASN A 48 -3.69 9.42 19.89
N ALA A 49 -2.83 10.42 19.72
CA ALA A 49 -2.76 11.17 18.46
C ALA A 49 -2.29 10.25 17.32
N LEU A 50 -1.29 9.40 17.59
CA LEU A 50 -0.86 8.38 16.62
C LEU A 50 -1.98 7.38 16.29
N ALA A 51 -2.73 6.93 17.28
CA ALA A 51 -3.85 6.01 17.07
C ALA A 51 -4.94 6.64 16.19
N GLU A 52 -5.22 7.94 16.36
CA GLU A 52 -6.17 8.70 15.53
C GLU A 52 -5.66 8.86 14.09
N GLU A 53 -4.37 9.13 13.87
CA GLU A 53 -3.78 9.21 12.53
C GLU A 53 -3.86 7.87 11.79
N ILE A 54 -3.56 6.76 12.48
CA ILE A 54 -3.72 5.40 11.92
C ILE A 54 -5.19 5.15 11.59
N TYR A 55 -6.10 5.49 12.50
CA TYR A 55 -7.54 5.31 12.32
C TYR A 55 -8.04 6.06 11.08
N GLU A 56 -7.58 7.29 10.84
CA GLU A 56 -7.98 8.11 9.71
C GLU A 56 -7.76 7.40 8.37
N LEU A 57 -6.62 6.72 8.22
CA LEU A 57 -6.28 5.95 7.01
C LEU A 57 -6.99 4.57 7.00
N GLU A 58 -7.29 4.01 8.17
CA GLU A 58 -7.99 2.72 8.30
C GLU A 58 -9.49 2.82 8.01
N ARG A 59 -10.09 4.02 7.95
CA ARG A 59 -11.52 4.19 7.64
C ARG A 59 -11.93 3.77 6.23
N CYS A 60 -11.01 3.24 5.42
CA CYS A 60 -11.30 2.71 4.10
C CYS A 60 -12.32 1.58 4.20
N ILE A 61 -13.42 1.71 3.46
CA ILE A 61 -14.50 0.72 3.44
C ILE A 61 -14.46 -0.18 2.19
N GLU A 62 -13.36 -0.15 1.44
CA GLU A 62 -13.17 -0.99 0.24
C GLU A 62 -14.33 -0.88 -0.79
N CYS A 63 -14.90 0.33 -0.94
CA CYS A 63 -16.04 0.58 -1.81
C CYS A 63 -15.72 0.55 -3.32
N GLY A 64 -14.45 0.69 -3.70
CA GLY A 64 -14.01 0.70 -5.09
C GLY A 64 -14.16 2.04 -5.84
N CYS A 65 -14.82 3.06 -5.26
CA CYS A 65 -15.03 4.35 -5.93
C CYS A 65 -13.73 5.01 -6.41
N CYS A 66 -12.67 4.98 -5.59
CA CYS A 66 -11.37 5.55 -5.94
C CYS A 66 -10.66 4.79 -7.07
N VAL A 67 -10.93 3.50 -7.22
CA VAL A 67 -10.40 2.63 -8.28
C VAL A 67 -11.14 2.91 -9.58
N ALA A 68 -12.47 2.91 -9.52
CA ALA A 68 -13.34 3.20 -10.66
C ALA A 68 -13.10 4.59 -11.27
N ALA A 69 -12.85 5.60 -10.42
CA ALA A 69 -12.53 6.96 -10.84
C ALA A 69 -11.10 7.14 -11.40
N CYS A 70 -10.22 6.15 -11.24
CA CYS A 70 -8.82 6.27 -11.63
C CYS A 70 -8.62 5.97 -13.13
N GLY A 71 -8.29 6.99 -13.92
CA GLY A 71 -7.99 6.81 -15.35
C GLY A 71 -6.88 5.78 -15.62
N LYS A 72 -5.84 5.73 -14.78
CA LYS A 72 -4.77 4.72 -14.89
C LYS A 72 -5.28 3.29 -14.66
N ALA A 73 -6.13 3.08 -13.66
CA ALA A 73 -6.74 1.77 -13.40
C ALA A 73 -7.66 1.34 -14.57
N ASN A 74 -8.35 2.29 -15.20
CA ASN A 74 -9.15 2.01 -16.40
C ASN A 74 -8.30 1.61 -17.62
N MET A 75 -7.11 2.19 -17.79
CA MET A 75 -6.19 1.84 -18.88
C MET A 75 -5.37 0.57 -18.63
N ALA A 76 -5.15 0.20 -17.37
CA ALA A 76 -4.34 -0.95 -16.96
C ALA A 76 -5.03 -1.75 -15.83
N PRO A 77 -6.20 -2.37 -16.11
CA PRO A 77 -7.07 -2.93 -15.08
C PRO A 77 -6.48 -4.15 -14.35
N GLU A 78 -5.54 -4.87 -14.96
CA GLU A 78 -4.97 -6.10 -14.37
C GLU A 78 -3.74 -5.86 -13.48
N GLY A 79 -3.08 -4.70 -13.62
CA GLY A 79 -1.79 -4.43 -12.96
C GLY A 79 -1.83 -3.35 -11.90
N PHE A 80 -2.54 -2.23 -12.13
CA PHE A 80 -2.37 -1.05 -11.28
C PHE A 80 -3.03 -1.19 -9.91
N MET A 81 -2.23 -1.07 -8.85
CA MET A 81 -2.67 -1.28 -7.45
C MET A 81 -3.62 -0.19 -6.93
N GLY A 82 -3.54 1.02 -7.49
CA GLY A 82 -4.45 2.12 -7.18
C GLY A 82 -4.23 2.80 -5.83
N ALA A 83 -5.00 3.88 -5.60
CA ALA A 83 -4.89 4.70 -4.38
C ALA A 83 -5.18 3.92 -3.09
N THR A 84 -5.97 2.86 -3.17
CA THR A 84 -6.26 2.00 -2.01
C THR A 84 -5.02 1.26 -1.49
N ALA A 85 -4.16 0.77 -2.39
CA ALA A 85 -2.91 0.12 -2.01
C ALA A 85 -1.96 1.11 -1.33
N PHE A 86 -1.86 2.32 -1.88
CA PHE A 86 -1.03 3.38 -1.31
C PHE A 86 -1.54 3.80 0.06
N ASN A 87 -2.85 4.02 0.21
CA ASN A 87 -3.42 4.29 1.53
C ASN A 87 -3.15 3.17 2.54
N ARG A 88 -3.32 1.91 2.12
CA ARG A 88 -3.10 0.75 3.00
C ARG A 88 -1.64 0.65 3.44
N ILE A 89 -0.69 0.93 2.55
CA ILE A 89 0.73 0.97 2.89
C ILE A 89 1.04 2.13 3.81
N ALA A 90 0.52 3.33 3.54
CA ALA A 90 0.73 4.48 4.42
C ALA A 90 0.23 4.19 5.85
N ARG A 91 -0.94 3.55 5.97
CA ARG A 91 -1.51 3.10 7.24
C ARG A 91 -0.60 2.14 8.00
N PHE A 92 0.07 1.20 7.32
CA PHE A 92 0.99 0.27 8.00
C PHE A 92 2.37 0.88 8.26
N MET A 93 2.89 1.73 7.36
CA MET A 93 4.15 2.44 7.56
C MET A 93 4.15 3.38 8.78
N MET A 94 2.97 3.80 9.22
CA MET A 94 2.77 4.63 10.41
C MET A 94 2.54 3.80 11.68
N ASP A 95 2.08 2.56 11.55
CA ASP A 95 1.71 1.74 12.70
C ASP A 95 2.96 1.13 13.37
N PRO A 96 3.26 1.47 14.63
CA PRO A 96 4.47 0.99 15.31
C PRO A 96 4.44 -0.52 15.58
N ARG A 97 3.29 -1.17 15.42
CA ARG A 97 3.16 -2.63 15.52
C ARG A 97 3.69 -3.33 14.26
N ASP A 98 3.72 -2.65 13.12
CA ASP A 98 4.28 -3.19 11.87
C ASP A 98 5.78 -2.92 11.80
N GLN A 99 6.57 -3.97 11.68
CA GLN A 99 8.03 -3.93 11.73
C GLN A 99 8.68 -3.92 10.35
N ARG A 100 7.89 -3.84 9.27
CA ARG A 100 8.46 -3.74 7.91
C ARG A 100 9.28 -2.47 7.76
N SER A 101 10.45 -2.63 7.17
CA SER A 101 11.30 -1.54 6.73
C SER A 101 10.73 -0.83 5.49
N THR A 102 11.17 0.40 5.25
CA THR A 102 10.80 1.12 4.01
C THR A 102 11.24 0.38 2.75
N ASP A 103 12.34 -0.38 2.80
CA ASP A 103 12.83 -1.16 1.66
C ASP A 103 11.91 -2.38 1.41
N GLU A 104 11.35 -3.02 2.44
CA GLU A 104 10.33 -4.07 2.26
C GLU A 104 9.04 -3.53 1.62
N TYR A 105 8.59 -2.33 2.01
CA TYR A 105 7.47 -1.68 1.30
C TYR A 105 7.83 -1.33 -0.15
N PHE A 106 9.09 -0.96 -0.41
CA PHE A 106 9.56 -0.68 -1.77
C PHE A 106 9.50 -1.91 -2.67
N GLU A 107 9.85 -3.10 -2.19
CA GLU A 107 9.73 -4.33 -2.98
C GLU A 107 8.28 -4.62 -3.40
N VAL A 108 7.30 -4.16 -2.62
CA VAL A 108 5.88 -4.33 -2.90
C VAL A 108 5.36 -3.30 -3.92
N VAL A 109 5.64 -2.00 -3.71
CA VAL A 109 5.02 -0.92 -4.53
C VAL A 109 5.97 -0.09 -5.37
N GLY A 110 7.28 -0.33 -5.29
CA GLY A 110 8.31 0.41 -6.02
C GLY A 110 8.41 0.08 -7.51
N ASN A 111 7.30 -0.22 -8.18
CA ASN A 111 7.24 -0.63 -9.58
C ASN A 111 6.15 0.15 -10.36
N ASP A 112 6.05 -0.11 -11.67
CA ASP A 112 5.12 0.56 -12.59
C ASP A 112 3.64 0.18 -12.38
N GLU A 113 3.40 -0.93 -11.70
CA GLU A 113 2.08 -1.35 -11.24
C GLU A 113 1.71 -0.70 -9.89
N GLY A 114 2.71 -0.27 -9.13
CA GLY A 114 2.61 0.39 -7.84
C GLY A 114 2.75 1.91 -7.91
N ILE A 115 3.50 2.48 -6.98
CA ILE A 115 3.53 3.92 -6.69
C ILE A 115 4.02 4.75 -7.89
N PHE A 116 4.95 4.21 -8.68
CA PHE A 116 5.54 4.92 -9.83
C PHE A 116 4.62 4.91 -11.06
N GLY A 117 3.69 3.96 -11.14
CA GLY A 117 2.63 3.94 -12.14
C GLY A 117 1.57 5.03 -11.96
N CYS A 118 1.52 5.68 -10.79
CA CYS A 118 0.52 6.71 -10.50
C CYS A 118 0.79 8.00 -11.29
N LEU A 119 -0.18 8.39 -12.11
CA LEU A 119 -0.14 9.61 -12.92
C LEU A 119 -0.56 10.88 -12.17
N GLY A 120 -1.02 10.78 -10.91
CA GLY A 120 -1.43 11.96 -10.14
C GLY A 120 -2.69 12.65 -10.67
N LEU A 121 -3.64 11.89 -11.23
CA LEU A 121 -4.90 12.43 -11.77
C LEU A 121 -5.91 12.85 -10.70
N LEU A 122 -5.71 12.42 -9.45
CA LEU A 122 -6.49 12.79 -8.26
C LEU A 122 -8.00 12.49 -8.26
N GLY A 123 -8.56 11.86 -9.30
CA GLY A 123 -9.97 11.43 -9.26
C GLY A 123 -10.32 10.48 -8.10
N CYS A 124 -9.32 9.78 -7.55
CA CYS A 124 -9.44 8.98 -6.34
C CYS A 124 -9.72 9.82 -5.08
N GLU A 125 -9.07 10.99 -4.95
CA GLU A 125 -9.25 11.95 -3.85
C GLU A 125 -10.68 12.50 -3.90
N ASP A 126 -11.05 13.04 -5.05
CA ASP A 126 -12.33 13.75 -5.25
C ASP A 126 -13.56 12.86 -5.04
N THR A 127 -13.43 11.55 -5.31
CA THR A 127 -14.55 10.60 -5.26
C THR A 127 -14.61 9.83 -3.93
N CYS A 128 -13.60 9.92 -3.07
CA CYS A 128 -13.56 9.11 -1.85
C CYS A 128 -14.70 9.49 -0.89
N PRO A 129 -15.70 8.60 -0.64
CA PRO A 129 -16.84 8.94 0.22
C PRO A 129 -16.44 9.11 1.69
N LYS A 130 -15.29 8.55 2.07
CA LYS A 130 -14.69 8.65 3.40
C LYS A 130 -13.73 9.82 3.54
N LYS A 131 -13.48 10.60 2.48
CA LYS A 131 -12.57 11.75 2.47
C LYS A 131 -11.21 11.46 3.13
N ILE A 132 -10.68 10.27 2.82
CA ILE A 132 -9.33 9.88 3.23
C ILE A 132 -8.36 10.76 2.44
N PRO A 133 -7.29 11.29 3.07
CA PRO A 133 -6.35 12.22 2.42
C PRO A 133 -5.40 11.49 1.45
N LEU A 134 -5.94 10.93 0.37
CA LEU A 134 -5.22 10.07 -0.59
C LEU A 134 -4.13 10.85 -1.36
N GLN A 135 -4.37 12.13 -1.68
CA GLN A 135 -3.38 12.99 -2.30
C GLN A 135 -2.13 13.13 -1.41
N ASP A 136 -2.32 13.40 -0.13
CA ASP A 136 -1.23 13.59 0.82
C ASP A 136 -0.45 12.29 1.02
N GLN A 137 -1.16 11.17 1.17
CA GLN A 137 -0.53 9.85 1.29
C GLN A 137 0.26 9.47 0.03
N LEU A 138 -0.27 9.75 -1.17
CA LEU A 138 0.47 9.58 -2.41
C LEU A 138 1.77 10.40 -2.42
N GLY A 139 1.70 11.67 -2.02
CA GLY A 139 2.87 12.56 -1.95
C GLY A 139 3.93 12.05 -0.98
N ILE A 140 3.53 11.64 0.23
CA ILE A 140 4.43 11.10 1.26
C ILE A 140 5.08 9.80 0.77
N LEU A 141 4.29 8.84 0.30
CA LEU A 141 4.80 7.54 -0.14
C LEU A 141 5.69 7.66 -1.36
N ARG A 142 5.30 8.45 -2.38
CA ARG A 142 6.10 8.61 -3.59
C ARG A 142 7.48 9.21 -3.29
N ARG A 143 7.59 10.12 -2.32
CA ARG A 143 8.89 10.64 -1.85
C ARG A 143 9.71 9.55 -1.16
N LYS A 144 9.12 8.82 -0.21
CA LYS A 144 9.82 7.74 0.52
C LYS A 144 10.33 6.66 -0.44
N MET A 145 9.48 6.19 -1.36
CA MET A 145 9.83 5.19 -2.36
C MET A 145 10.86 5.71 -3.37
N GLY A 146 10.80 7.00 -3.74
CA GLY A 146 11.83 7.63 -4.56
C GLY A 146 13.22 7.62 -3.92
N PHE A 147 13.30 7.89 -2.60
CA PHE A 147 14.57 7.76 -1.87
C PHE A 147 15.08 6.32 -1.82
N SER A 148 14.21 5.34 -1.59
CA SER A 148 14.58 3.91 -1.66
C SER A 148 15.06 3.53 -3.06
N GLN A 149 14.39 3.99 -4.13
CA GLN A 149 14.85 3.74 -5.51
C GLN A 149 16.28 4.24 -5.74
N VAL A 150 16.58 5.46 -5.29
CA VAL A 150 17.93 6.05 -5.40
C VAL A 150 18.95 5.21 -4.62
N LYS A 151 18.63 4.80 -3.38
CA LYS A 151 19.50 3.94 -2.56
C LYS A 151 19.79 2.59 -3.24
N HIS A 152 18.77 1.96 -3.81
CA HIS A 152 18.91 0.69 -4.55
C HIS A 152 19.75 0.88 -5.81
N LEU A 153 19.55 1.98 -6.55
CA LEU A 153 20.35 2.30 -7.74
C LEU A 153 21.83 2.51 -7.40
N PHE A 154 22.15 3.25 -6.33
CA PHE A 154 23.53 3.42 -5.86
C PHE A 154 24.19 2.11 -5.42
N LYS A 155 23.43 1.24 -4.75
CA LYS A 155 23.91 -0.11 -4.35
C LYS A 155 24.26 -0.96 -5.57
N THR A 156 23.52 -0.84 -6.66
CA THR A 156 23.76 -1.58 -7.91
C THR A 156 24.90 -0.96 -8.75
N LEU A 157 25.02 0.38 -8.77
CA LEU A 157 26.01 1.09 -9.58
C LEU A 157 27.43 1.14 -8.98
N ILE A 158 27.58 0.88 -7.67
CA ILE A 158 28.89 0.83 -7.01
C ILE A 158 29.20 -0.63 -6.61
N PRO A 159 29.78 -1.45 -7.51
CA PRO A 159 30.15 -2.82 -7.18
C PRO A 159 31.42 -2.81 -6.32
N GLY A 160 31.28 -2.77 -5.00
CA GLY A 160 32.43 -2.64 -4.10
C GLY A 160 32.18 -2.90 -2.61
N GLY A 161 31.20 -3.73 -2.26
CA GLY A 161 30.91 -4.09 -0.86
C GLY A 161 30.45 -5.54 -0.72
N HIS A 162 31.32 -6.50 -1.01
CA HIS A 162 31.12 -7.88 -0.58
C HIS A 162 31.10 -7.92 0.95
N SER A 163 29.93 -8.15 1.54
CA SER A 163 29.85 -8.83 2.83
C SER A 163 29.60 -10.31 2.52
N HIS A 164 30.51 -11.15 3.00
CA HIS A 164 30.46 -12.60 2.93
C HIS A 164 29.07 -13.10 3.36
N VAL A 165 28.28 -13.59 2.40
CA VAL A 165 27.26 -14.60 2.70
C VAL A 165 28.02 -15.88 2.98
N GLY A 166 28.18 -16.17 4.28
CA GLY A 166 28.68 -17.45 4.75
C GLY A 166 27.77 -18.56 4.24
N THR A 167 28.35 -19.45 3.45
CA THR A 167 27.85 -20.79 3.18
C THR A 167 27.58 -21.51 4.52
N LYS A 168 26.32 -21.69 4.88
CA LYS A 168 25.92 -22.86 5.67
C LYS A 168 25.43 -23.93 4.70
N SER A 169 26.35 -24.80 4.33
CA SER A 169 26.06 -26.11 3.75
C SER A 169 25.95 -27.10 4.90
N MET A 170 24.89 -27.91 4.88
CA MET A 170 24.63 -29.18 5.59
C MET A 170 24.85 -29.25 7.11
#